data_AF-A0A521HNZ9-F1
#
_entry.id   AF-A0A521HNZ9-F1
#
_cell.length_a   1.000
_cell.length_b   1.000
_cell.length_c   1.000
_cell.angle_alpha   90.00
_cell.angle_beta   90.00
_cell.angle_gamma   90.00
#
_symmetry.space_group_name_H-M   'P 1'
#
loop_
_entity.id
_entity.type
_entity.pdbx_description
1 polymer ?
#
loop_
_entity_poly.entity_id
_entity_poly.type
_entity_poly.pdbx_seq_one_letter_code
_entity_poly.pdbx_strand_id
1 'polypeptide(L)'
;MDWFERLMGFREDGYEATRRRLEVDGPRLRSSVNGHTYGIGAFELASVQTLRERTLAAGGLPGRLKVSLVQGDVGRLHQRPEFAGALFQVASQFNTLEMVGPEVSPEDGVTRYQHDATQGPACAIAAGAATIYRNYFVPVGDGYGQTRTRQLDGLAALGDALADALAMPVADLWAMRNGYALCTLDGLEAIARLLAASTPEAIDTLRARLCIGLHHGVEVTTAEGPNRPVVSQAFCSALPMGYYDRAPGAPWQPFASLVLEAAYEATLWAAVGNAQRGGSRVVLLTRLGGGAFGNDDAWIDAAMWRALRLAVGLALDVRLVSYSAPGEALRRMAQAFD
;
A
#
# COMPACT_ATOMS: atom_id res chain seq x y z
N MET A 1 -18.94 14.41 15.38
CA MET A 1 -19.14 13.73 14.09
C MET A 1 -17.78 13.17 13.67
N ASP A 2 -17.66 11.85 13.58
CA ASP A 2 -16.45 11.20 13.07
C ASP A 2 -16.26 11.44 11.57
N TRP A 3 -15.16 10.98 10.98
CA TRP A 3 -14.88 11.23 9.57
C TRP A 3 -15.87 10.54 8.62
N PHE A 4 -16.37 9.36 8.98
CA PHE A 4 -17.31 8.61 8.18
C PHE A 4 -18.67 9.31 8.16
N GLU A 5 -19.18 9.68 9.34
CA GLU A 5 -20.44 10.39 9.52
C GLU A 5 -20.44 11.74 8.79
N ARG A 6 -19.30 12.45 8.77
CA ARG A 6 -19.15 13.68 7.96
C ARG A 6 -19.33 13.45 6.46
N LEU A 7 -18.82 12.34 5.93
CA LEU A 7 -18.90 12.05 4.50
C LEU A 7 -20.25 11.46 4.10
N MET A 8 -20.72 10.47 4.88
CA MET A 8 -21.85 9.62 4.52
C MET A 8 -23.17 10.08 5.15
N GLY A 9 -23.14 10.96 6.16
CA GLY A 9 -24.34 11.52 6.80
C GLY A 9 -25.02 10.59 7.80
N PHE A 10 -24.37 9.47 8.16
CA PHE A 10 -24.81 8.54 9.19
C PHE A 10 -23.61 7.90 9.88
N ARG A 11 -23.77 7.43 11.11
CA ARG A 11 -22.72 6.70 11.83
C ARG A 11 -22.62 5.28 11.31
N GLU A 12 -21.40 4.80 11.11
CA GLU A 12 -21.14 3.40 10.77
C GLU A 12 -21.66 2.48 11.89
N ASP A 13 -22.63 1.62 11.58
CA ASP A 13 -23.41 0.86 12.57
C ASP A 13 -23.58 -0.62 12.17
N GLY A 14 -22.48 -1.22 11.69
CA GLY A 14 -22.37 -2.64 11.33
C GLY A 14 -22.34 -2.87 9.82
N TYR A 15 -21.75 -3.99 9.41
CA TYR A 15 -21.31 -4.19 8.03
C TYR A 15 -22.45 -4.09 7.00
N GLU A 16 -23.49 -4.92 7.14
CA GLU A 16 -24.62 -4.92 6.20
C GLU A 16 -25.53 -3.69 6.32
N ALA A 17 -25.68 -3.13 7.53
CA ALA A 17 -26.45 -1.91 7.73
C ALA A 17 -25.79 -0.72 7.03
N THR A 18 -24.48 -0.59 7.15
CA THR A 18 -23.66 0.41 6.48
C THR A 18 -23.72 0.22 4.96
N ARG A 19 -23.47 -1.00 4.48
CA ARG A 19 -23.46 -1.32 3.05
C ARG A 19 -24.79 -1.02 2.37
N ARG A 20 -25.94 -1.30 3.00
CA ARG A 20 -27.29 -1.00 2.44
C ARG A 20 -27.58 0.48 2.24
N ARG A 21 -26.85 1.38 2.90
CA ARG A 21 -27.02 2.83 2.79
C ARG A 21 -26.06 3.47 1.79
N LEU A 22 -25.24 2.65 1.13
CA LEU A 22 -24.22 3.07 0.18
C LEU A 22 -24.43 2.38 -1.16
N GLU A 23 -24.08 3.06 -2.23
CA GLU A 23 -24.17 2.54 -3.59
C GLU A 23 -22.93 2.93 -4.38
N VAL A 24 -22.43 2.01 -5.19
CA VAL A 24 -21.38 2.29 -6.17
C VAL A 24 -22.04 2.51 -7.52
N ASP A 25 -21.85 3.71 -8.08
CA ASP A 25 -22.31 4.09 -9.41
C ASP A 25 -21.10 4.48 -10.26
N GLY A 26 -20.65 3.55 -11.11
CA GLY A 26 -19.44 3.67 -11.90
C GLY A 26 -18.22 4.00 -11.02
N PRO A 27 -17.51 5.13 -11.26
CA PRO A 27 -16.33 5.52 -10.49
C PRO A 27 -16.68 6.32 -9.22
N ARG A 28 -17.92 6.27 -8.73
CA ARG A 28 -18.37 7.06 -7.57
C ARG A 28 -19.04 6.20 -6.50
N LEU A 29 -18.88 6.62 -5.24
CA LEU A 29 -19.64 6.12 -4.09
C LEU A 29 -20.71 7.16 -3.73
N ARG A 30 -21.95 6.71 -3.55
CA ARG A 30 -23.11 7.54 -3.17
C ARG A 30 -23.67 7.08 -1.82
N SER A 31 -23.95 8.03 -0.93
CA SER A 31 -24.76 7.76 0.27
C SER A 31 -26.23 8.03 -0.02
N SER A 32 -27.10 7.08 0.31
CA SER A 32 -28.55 7.26 0.19
C SER A 32 -29.14 8.11 1.32
N VAL A 33 -28.39 8.38 2.39
CA VAL A 33 -28.87 9.15 3.55
C VAL A 33 -28.77 10.65 3.32
N ASN A 34 -27.63 11.14 2.83
CA ASN A 34 -27.40 12.57 2.58
C ASN A 34 -27.34 12.93 1.08
N GLY A 35 -27.37 11.94 0.18
CA GLY A 35 -27.31 12.13 -1.26
C GLY A 35 -25.93 12.56 -1.79
N HIS A 36 -24.91 12.68 -0.94
CA HIS A 36 -23.56 13.05 -1.38
C HIS A 36 -22.89 11.92 -2.18
N THR A 37 -22.02 12.32 -3.10
CA THR A 37 -21.29 11.43 -4.00
C THR A 37 -19.83 11.85 -4.08
N TYR A 38 -18.93 10.87 -4.11
CA TYR A 38 -17.49 11.07 -4.09
C TYR A 38 -16.80 10.13 -5.09
N GLY A 39 -15.77 10.60 -5.78
CA GLY A 39 -14.97 9.79 -6.69
C GLY A 39 -14.13 8.73 -5.96
N ILE A 40 -14.34 7.46 -6.29
CA ILE A 40 -13.56 6.31 -5.78
C ILE A 40 -12.49 5.83 -6.77
N GLY A 41 -12.45 6.40 -7.97
CA GLY A 41 -11.49 6.04 -9.00
C GLY A 41 -11.63 4.59 -9.46
N ALA A 42 -10.53 4.01 -9.93
CA ALA A 42 -10.44 2.60 -10.28
C ALA A 42 -9.48 1.87 -9.33
N PHE A 43 -9.85 0.67 -8.89
CA PHE A 43 -9.02 -0.17 -8.04
C PHE A 43 -8.54 -1.42 -8.78
N GLU A 44 -7.30 -1.82 -8.54
CA GLU A 44 -6.79 -3.13 -8.93
C GLU A 44 -5.78 -3.66 -7.90
N LEU A 45 -5.63 -4.99 -7.86
CA LEU A 45 -4.50 -5.65 -7.22
C LEU A 45 -3.52 -6.06 -8.32
N ALA A 46 -2.30 -5.52 -8.29
CA ALA A 46 -1.34 -5.69 -9.38
C ALA A 46 0.01 -6.19 -8.86
N SER A 47 0.57 -7.19 -9.55
CA SER A 47 1.92 -7.68 -9.26
C SER A 47 3.00 -6.75 -9.76
N VAL A 48 4.19 -6.81 -9.16
CA VAL A 48 5.37 -6.08 -9.63
C VAL A 48 5.65 -6.41 -11.10
N GLN A 49 5.53 -7.69 -11.49
CA GLN A 49 5.65 -8.14 -12.88
C GLN A 49 4.68 -7.41 -13.81
N THR A 50 3.40 -7.37 -13.42
CA THR A 50 2.34 -6.74 -14.22
C THR A 50 2.62 -5.26 -14.43
N LEU A 51 3.08 -4.57 -13.40
CA LEU A 51 3.41 -3.14 -13.47
C LEU A 51 4.64 -2.89 -14.34
N ARG A 52 5.68 -3.72 -14.22
CA ARG A 52 6.87 -3.69 -15.07
C ARG A 52 6.52 -3.87 -16.54
N GLU A 53 5.75 -4.91 -16.87
CA GLU A 53 5.37 -5.23 -18.25
C GLU A 53 4.52 -4.12 -18.88
N ARG A 54 3.49 -3.63 -18.18
CA ARG A 54 2.60 -2.57 -18.67
C ARG A 54 3.35 -1.27 -18.93
N THR A 55 4.23 -0.87 -18.01
CA THR A 55 4.97 0.39 -18.12
C THR A 55 6.00 0.36 -19.24
N LEU A 56 6.71 -0.76 -19.40
CA LEU A 56 7.65 -0.97 -20.50
C LEU A 56 6.96 -1.06 -21.86
N ALA A 57 5.83 -1.76 -21.95
CA ALA A 57 5.04 -1.86 -23.18
C ALA A 57 4.51 -0.49 -23.65
N ALA A 58 4.23 0.42 -22.71
CA ALA A 58 3.83 1.80 -22.99
C ALA A 58 5.03 2.74 -23.28
N GLY A 59 6.25 2.20 -23.48
CA GLY A 59 7.45 2.97 -23.83
C GLY A 59 8.19 3.57 -22.63
N GLY A 60 7.84 3.16 -21.41
CA GLY A 60 8.40 3.71 -20.18
C GLY A 60 8.10 5.21 -20.01
N LEU A 61 8.97 5.89 -19.27
CA LEU A 61 8.89 7.33 -19.06
C LEU A 61 10.31 7.92 -19.12
N PRO A 62 10.95 7.95 -20.30
CA PRO A 62 12.35 8.33 -20.39
C PRO A 62 12.59 9.74 -19.88
N GLY A 63 13.64 9.92 -19.09
CA GLY A 63 14.10 11.23 -18.62
C GLY A 63 14.98 11.12 -17.38
N ARG A 64 14.87 12.10 -16.49
CA ARG A 64 15.71 12.18 -15.30
C ARG A 64 14.89 12.01 -14.03
N LEU A 65 15.31 11.07 -13.19
CA LEU A 65 14.81 10.89 -11.84
C LEU A 65 15.21 12.10 -11.01
N LYS A 66 14.25 12.68 -10.28
CA LYS A 66 14.50 13.67 -9.24
C LYS A 66 14.10 13.08 -7.91
N VAL A 67 14.90 13.31 -6.86
CA VAL A 67 14.59 12.86 -5.51
C VAL A 67 14.77 14.03 -4.57
N SER A 68 13.78 14.28 -3.72
CA SER A 68 13.83 15.39 -2.76
C SER A 68 13.07 15.04 -1.50
N LEU A 69 13.29 15.80 -0.43
CA LEU A 69 12.59 15.62 0.83
C LEU A 69 11.33 16.47 0.88
N VAL A 70 10.27 15.93 1.46
CA VAL A 70 9.11 16.70 1.91
C VAL A 70 8.81 16.35 3.36
N GLN A 71 8.73 17.38 4.20
CA GLN A 71 8.32 17.21 5.59
C GLN A 71 6.84 17.54 5.73
N GLY A 72 6.06 16.67 6.37
CA GLY A 72 4.67 16.97 6.70
C GLY A 72 3.80 15.76 7.00
N ASP A 73 2.59 16.07 7.48
CA ASP A 73 1.50 15.12 7.64
C ASP A 73 1.01 14.67 6.27
N VAL A 74 1.15 13.37 5.97
CA VAL A 74 0.79 12.83 4.66
C VAL A 74 -0.68 13.05 4.30
N GLY A 75 -1.59 13.03 5.28
CA GLY A 75 -3.02 13.27 5.04
C GLY A 75 -3.26 14.70 4.59
N ARG A 76 -2.52 15.67 5.15
CA ARG A 76 -2.52 17.06 4.66
C ARG A 76 -1.82 17.21 3.31
N LEU A 77 -0.78 16.42 3.03
CA LEU A 77 -0.12 16.45 1.71
C LEU A 77 -1.08 16.04 0.59
N HIS A 78 -2.04 15.13 0.83
CA HIS A 78 -3.06 14.77 -0.18
C HIS A 78 -3.89 15.99 -0.65
N GLN A 79 -4.07 16.99 0.21
CA GLN A 79 -4.88 18.18 -0.08
C GLN A 79 -4.11 19.25 -0.85
N ARG A 80 -2.78 19.14 -0.95
CA ARG A 80 -1.97 20.21 -1.55
C ARG A 80 -2.12 20.22 -3.08
N PRO A 81 -2.37 21.40 -3.69
CA PRO A 81 -2.50 21.52 -5.14
C PRO A 81 -1.27 21.01 -5.90
N GLU A 82 -0.07 21.16 -5.34
CA GLU A 82 1.19 20.67 -5.92
C GLU A 82 1.25 19.14 -6.10
N PHE A 83 0.40 18.39 -5.39
CA PHE A 83 0.32 16.93 -5.45
C PHE A 83 -0.96 16.43 -6.13
N ALA A 84 -1.71 17.32 -6.80
CA ALA A 84 -2.81 16.89 -7.65
C ALA A 84 -2.31 15.92 -8.74
N GLY A 85 -2.98 14.77 -8.86
CA GLY A 85 -2.62 13.68 -9.76
C GLY A 85 -1.39 12.85 -9.33
N ALA A 86 -0.78 13.13 -8.17
CA ALA A 86 0.38 12.38 -7.68
C ALA A 86 0.00 10.98 -7.17
N LEU A 87 1.00 10.09 -7.11
CA LEU A 87 0.87 8.78 -6.48
C LEU A 87 1.41 8.83 -5.04
N PHE A 88 0.62 8.39 -4.06
CA PHE A 88 1.04 8.27 -2.68
C PHE A 88 1.30 6.81 -2.32
N GLN A 89 2.48 6.51 -1.78
CA GLN A 89 2.71 5.22 -1.13
C GLN A 89 2.00 5.20 0.22
N VAL A 90 1.18 4.17 0.44
CA VAL A 90 0.38 4.00 1.64
C VAL A 90 0.83 2.72 2.33
N ALA A 91 1.29 2.84 3.58
CA ALA A 91 1.50 1.70 4.45
C ALA A 91 0.13 1.07 4.77
N SER A 92 -0.02 -0.18 4.37
CA SER A 92 -1.25 -0.94 4.45
C SER A 92 -0.93 -2.39 4.82
N GLN A 93 -1.95 -3.21 4.88
CA GLN A 93 -1.90 -4.64 5.11
C GLN A 93 -1.98 -5.35 3.77
N PHE A 94 -1.71 -6.67 3.73
CA PHE A 94 -1.79 -7.42 2.48
C PHE A 94 -3.21 -7.47 1.89
N ASN A 95 -4.24 -7.17 2.68
CA ASN A 95 -5.62 -7.04 2.22
C ASN A 95 -6.01 -5.60 1.81
N THR A 96 -5.07 -4.66 1.79
CA THR A 96 -5.27 -3.26 1.38
C THR A 96 -6.20 -2.44 2.30
N LEU A 97 -6.32 -2.83 3.57
CA LEU A 97 -7.10 -2.17 4.62
C LEU A 97 -6.27 -1.87 5.85
N GLU A 98 -6.42 -0.67 6.41
CA GLU A 98 -5.60 -0.13 7.50
C GLU A 98 -6.12 -0.49 8.91
N MET A 99 -6.44 -1.77 9.13
CA MET A 99 -6.97 -2.24 10.42
C MET A 99 -5.90 -2.20 11.51
N VAL A 100 -6.24 -1.72 12.71
CA VAL A 100 -5.28 -1.47 13.81
C VAL A 100 -4.57 -2.71 14.39
N GLY A 101 -5.05 -3.91 14.07
CA GLY A 101 -4.42 -5.15 14.48
C GLY A 101 -5.06 -6.38 13.83
N PRO A 102 -4.43 -7.56 13.98
CA PRO A 102 -4.86 -8.79 13.31
C PRO A 102 -6.21 -9.32 13.81
N GLU A 103 -6.69 -8.91 14.99
CA GLU A 103 -8.01 -9.32 15.51
C GLU A 103 -9.16 -8.49 14.94
N VAL A 104 -8.85 -7.39 14.24
CA VAL A 104 -9.85 -6.49 13.67
C VAL A 104 -10.16 -6.89 12.25
N SER A 105 -11.42 -7.23 11.98
CA SER A 105 -11.86 -7.67 10.66
C SER A 105 -12.56 -6.55 9.88
N PRO A 106 -12.70 -6.68 8.54
CA PRO A 106 -13.44 -5.74 7.69
C PRO A 106 -14.83 -5.35 8.21
N GLU A 107 -15.52 -6.30 8.87
CA GLU A 107 -16.84 -6.10 9.44
C GLU A 107 -16.90 -5.12 10.63
N ASP A 108 -15.76 -4.89 11.29
CA ASP A 108 -15.65 -3.92 12.38
C ASP A 108 -15.63 -2.47 11.89
N GLY A 109 -15.62 -2.25 10.57
CA GLY A 109 -15.75 -0.94 9.95
C GLY A 109 -14.46 -0.13 9.86
N VAL A 110 -14.53 0.95 9.08
CA VAL A 110 -13.39 1.81 8.76
C VAL A 110 -13.36 3.10 9.57
N THR A 111 -14.46 3.48 10.24
CA THR A 111 -14.53 4.70 11.07
C THR A 111 -13.41 4.73 12.11
N ARG A 112 -13.07 3.55 12.64
CA ARG A 112 -12.04 3.34 13.65
C ARG A 112 -10.63 3.81 13.25
N TYR A 113 -10.36 4.00 11.96
CA TYR A 113 -9.07 4.49 11.47
C TYR A 113 -8.69 5.85 12.09
N GLN A 114 -9.67 6.65 12.52
CA GLN A 114 -9.40 7.94 13.16
C GLN A 114 -8.65 7.87 14.50
N HIS A 115 -8.62 6.69 15.13
CA HIS A 115 -7.95 6.47 16.41
C HIS A 115 -6.52 5.98 16.23
N ASP A 116 -6.08 5.75 15.00
CA ASP A 116 -4.74 5.33 14.66
C ASP A 116 -4.00 6.49 13.98
N ALA A 117 -2.95 6.97 14.65
CA ALA A 117 -2.16 8.11 14.19
C ALA A 117 -1.05 7.71 13.20
N THR A 118 -1.01 6.45 12.75
CA THR A 118 -0.04 5.99 11.76
C THR A 118 -0.36 6.49 10.35
N GLN A 119 0.63 6.33 9.46
CA GLN A 119 0.60 6.87 8.10
C GLN A 119 -0.51 6.26 7.22
N GLY A 120 -0.78 4.97 7.36
CA GLY A 120 -1.80 4.26 6.59
C GLY A 120 -3.20 4.85 6.79
N PRO A 121 -3.74 4.84 8.02
CA PRO A 121 -5.02 5.43 8.37
C PRO A 121 -5.17 6.89 7.93
N ALA A 122 -4.11 7.71 8.05
CA ALA A 122 -4.14 9.10 7.58
C ALA A 122 -4.38 9.20 6.06
N CYS A 123 -3.70 8.38 5.25
CA CYS A 123 -3.94 8.29 3.80
C CYS A 123 -5.32 7.72 3.48
N ALA A 124 -5.75 6.70 4.21
CA ALA A 124 -7.05 6.05 4.01
C ALA A 124 -8.20 7.03 4.27
N ILE A 125 -8.12 7.83 5.34
CA ILE A 125 -9.12 8.87 5.64
C ILE A 125 -9.06 10.01 4.62
N ALA A 126 -7.85 10.36 4.13
CA ALA A 126 -7.70 11.40 3.11
C ALA A 126 -8.51 11.11 1.84
N ALA A 127 -8.61 9.84 1.45
CA ALA A 127 -9.44 9.31 0.36
C ALA A 127 -10.58 8.43 0.89
N GLY A 128 -11.37 8.95 1.84
CA GLY A 128 -12.33 8.20 2.63
C GLY A 128 -13.35 7.40 1.82
N ALA A 129 -13.86 7.94 0.70
CA ALA A 129 -14.79 7.19 -0.15
C ALA A 129 -14.15 5.95 -0.80
N ALA A 130 -12.89 6.05 -1.25
CA ALA A 130 -12.16 4.92 -1.80
C ALA A 130 -11.85 3.87 -0.72
N THR A 131 -11.57 4.30 0.51
CA THR A 131 -11.40 3.40 1.66
C THR A 131 -12.68 2.63 1.99
N ILE A 132 -13.84 3.32 2.02
CA ILE A 132 -15.14 2.66 2.21
C ILE A 132 -15.40 1.66 1.08
N TYR A 133 -15.09 2.02 -0.16
CA TYR A 133 -15.18 1.10 -1.30
C TYR A 133 -14.32 -0.15 -1.10
N ARG A 134 -13.04 -0.01 -0.73
CA ARG A 134 -12.13 -1.16 -0.49
C ARG A 134 -12.65 -2.11 0.60
N ASN A 135 -13.37 -1.59 1.59
CA ASN A 135 -13.94 -2.42 2.64
C ASN A 135 -15.24 -3.11 2.20
N TYR A 136 -16.18 -2.36 1.60
CA TYR A 136 -17.57 -2.81 1.43
C TYR A 136 -17.97 -3.27 0.02
N PHE A 137 -17.19 -2.89 -1.00
CA PHE A 137 -17.61 -3.01 -2.40
C PHE A 137 -16.53 -3.46 -3.37
N VAL A 138 -15.27 -3.60 -2.96
CA VAL A 138 -14.23 -4.13 -3.85
C VAL A 138 -14.56 -5.58 -4.26
N PRO A 139 -14.41 -5.95 -5.54
CA PRO A 139 -14.55 -7.35 -5.94
C PRO A 139 -13.51 -8.22 -5.25
N VAL A 140 -13.95 -9.33 -4.65
CA VAL A 140 -13.07 -10.35 -4.04
C VAL A 140 -13.65 -11.71 -4.36
N GLY A 141 -12.93 -12.52 -5.15
CA GLY A 141 -13.44 -13.79 -5.65
C GLY A 141 -14.74 -13.61 -6.44
N ASP A 142 -15.80 -14.29 -6.01
CA ASP A 142 -17.15 -14.24 -6.59
C ASP A 142 -18.07 -13.18 -5.95
N GLY A 143 -17.56 -12.43 -4.97
CA GLY A 143 -18.33 -11.49 -4.17
C GLY A 143 -17.78 -10.06 -4.18
N TYR A 144 -18.44 -9.22 -3.39
CA TYR A 144 -18.06 -7.82 -3.18
C TYR A 144 -17.86 -7.52 -1.70
N GLY A 145 -16.91 -6.64 -1.43
CA GLY A 145 -16.49 -6.26 -0.09
C GLY A 145 -15.69 -7.36 0.60
N GLN A 146 -14.82 -6.91 1.48
CA GLN A 146 -13.98 -7.76 2.30
C GLN A 146 -14.71 -8.15 3.58
N THR A 147 -14.55 -9.40 4.00
CA THR A 147 -15.07 -9.96 5.26
C THR A 147 -13.97 -10.76 5.93
N ARG A 148 -14.18 -11.25 7.15
CA ARG A 148 -13.23 -12.12 7.86
C ARG A 148 -12.82 -13.36 7.05
N THR A 149 -13.72 -13.87 6.21
CA THR A 149 -13.53 -15.10 5.43
C THR A 149 -13.23 -14.87 3.95
N ARG A 150 -13.23 -13.62 3.49
CA ARG A 150 -13.00 -13.27 2.09
C ARG A 150 -12.29 -11.92 1.99
N GLN A 151 -11.01 -11.94 1.67
CA GLN A 151 -10.17 -10.74 1.62
C GLN A 151 -9.28 -10.77 0.39
N LEU A 152 -8.84 -9.59 -0.01
CA LEU A 152 -7.69 -9.49 -0.91
C LEU A 152 -6.45 -10.01 -0.18
N ASP A 153 -5.51 -10.56 -0.94
CA ASP A 153 -4.22 -11.00 -0.42
C ASP A 153 -3.11 -10.65 -1.42
N GLY A 154 -2.40 -9.56 -1.14
CA GLY A 154 -1.26 -9.11 -1.93
C GLY A 154 -0.03 -10.01 -1.83
N LEU A 155 0.02 -10.92 -0.86
CA LEU A 155 1.12 -11.86 -0.66
C LEU A 155 0.86 -13.22 -1.32
N ALA A 156 -0.40 -13.55 -1.66
CA ALA A 156 -0.82 -14.86 -2.17
C ALA A 156 0.10 -15.42 -3.27
N ALA A 157 0.31 -14.67 -4.36
CA ALA A 157 1.12 -15.16 -5.49
C ALA A 157 2.61 -15.36 -5.14
N LEU A 158 3.14 -14.59 -4.19
CA LEU A 158 4.49 -14.82 -3.65
C LEU A 158 4.50 -16.03 -2.72
N GLY A 159 3.45 -16.22 -1.92
CA GLY A 159 3.25 -17.41 -1.09
C GLY A 159 3.23 -18.69 -1.90
N ASP A 160 2.45 -18.75 -2.97
CA ASP A 160 2.41 -19.92 -3.86
C ASP A 160 3.79 -20.22 -4.45
N ALA A 161 4.50 -19.18 -4.91
CA ALA A 161 5.85 -19.35 -5.47
C ALA A 161 6.88 -19.83 -4.42
N LEU A 162 6.80 -19.36 -3.18
CA LEU A 162 7.65 -19.82 -2.08
C LEU A 162 7.29 -21.26 -1.67
N ALA A 163 5.99 -21.57 -1.61
CA ALA A 163 5.49 -22.89 -1.28
C ALA A 163 5.96 -23.95 -2.28
N ASP A 164 5.85 -23.64 -3.58
CA ASP A 164 6.33 -24.50 -4.66
C ASP A 164 7.86 -24.70 -4.58
N ALA A 165 8.62 -23.62 -4.37
CA ALA A 165 10.08 -23.68 -4.30
C ALA A 165 10.60 -24.43 -3.07
N LEU A 166 9.87 -24.38 -1.96
CA LEU A 166 10.23 -25.04 -0.70
C LEU A 166 9.64 -26.45 -0.58
N ALA A 167 8.70 -26.83 -1.46
CA ALA A 167 7.82 -27.98 -1.28
C ALA A 167 7.14 -27.99 0.11
N MET A 168 6.68 -26.82 0.55
CA MET A 168 6.01 -26.60 1.83
C MET A 168 4.68 -25.89 1.58
N PRO A 169 3.56 -26.28 2.21
CA PRO A 169 2.32 -25.53 2.07
C PRO A 169 2.46 -24.12 2.68
N VAL A 170 1.76 -23.13 2.11
CA VAL A 170 1.78 -21.73 2.63
C VAL A 170 1.43 -21.65 4.11
N ALA A 171 0.53 -22.52 4.59
CA ALA A 171 0.12 -22.58 5.99
C ALA A 171 1.29 -22.92 6.95
N ASP A 172 2.32 -23.61 6.47
CA ASP A 172 3.54 -23.88 7.24
C ASP A 172 4.51 -22.70 7.21
N LEU A 173 4.36 -21.78 6.24
CA LEU A 173 5.16 -20.55 6.14
C LEU A 173 4.59 -19.43 7.02
N TRP A 174 3.28 -19.19 6.94
CA TRP A 174 2.55 -18.22 7.75
C TRP A 174 1.05 -18.50 7.80
N ALA A 175 0.39 -17.98 8.83
CA ALA A 175 -1.06 -17.83 8.87
C ALA A 175 -1.45 -16.40 8.49
N MET A 176 -2.24 -16.23 7.43
CA MET A 176 -2.80 -14.92 7.07
C MET A 176 -4.02 -14.61 7.94
N ARG A 177 -4.03 -13.46 8.62
CA ARG A 177 -5.15 -13.03 9.46
C ARG A 177 -5.43 -11.55 9.30
N ASN A 178 -6.57 -11.21 8.68
CA ASN A 178 -6.97 -9.83 8.42
C ASN A 178 -5.89 -8.97 7.72
N GLY A 179 -5.18 -9.56 6.76
CA GLY A 179 -4.09 -8.92 6.01
C GLY A 179 -2.72 -8.92 6.70
N TYR A 180 -2.61 -9.55 7.89
CA TYR A 180 -1.35 -9.77 8.59
C TYR A 180 -0.81 -11.17 8.30
N ALA A 181 0.35 -11.26 7.65
CA ALA A 181 1.06 -12.53 7.48
C ALA A 181 1.80 -12.89 8.78
N LEU A 182 1.23 -13.80 9.56
CA LEU A 182 1.75 -14.30 10.84
C LEU A 182 2.65 -15.53 10.61
N CYS A 183 3.92 -15.27 10.30
CA CYS A 183 4.96 -16.24 9.95
C CYS A 183 5.30 -17.19 11.09
N THR A 184 5.59 -18.43 10.73
CA THR A 184 6.16 -19.42 11.64
C THR A 184 7.68 -19.28 11.66
N LEU A 185 8.33 -19.77 12.72
CA LEU A 185 9.80 -19.80 12.77
C LEU A 185 10.37 -20.69 11.64
N ASP A 186 9.82 -21.90 11.48
CA ASP A 186 10.24 -22.85 10.45
C ASP A 186 10.08 -22.26 9.05
N GLY A 187 8.99 -21.53 8.80
CA GLY A 187 8.74 -20.81 7.56
C GLY A 187 9.80 -19.75 7.28
N LEU A 188 10.13 -18.93 8.27
CA LEU A 188 11.19 -17.92 8.14
C LEU A 188 12.56 -18.55 7.87
N GLU A 189 12.90 -19.63 8.58
CA GLU A 189 14.17 -20.34 8.38
C GLU A 189 14.25 -21.02 7.00
N ALA A 190 13.15 -21.59 6.52
CA ALA A 190 13.06 -22.16 5.18
C ALA A 190 13.24 -21.09 4.10
N ILE A 191 12.49 -19.98 4.20
CA ILE A 191 12.59 -18.86 3.26
C ILE A 191 14.00 -18.25 3.29
N ALA A 192 14.58 -18.04 4.47
CA ALA A 192 15.93 -17.50 4.60
C ALA A 192 16.98 -18.39 3.91
N ARG A 193 16.91 -19.72 4.09
CA ARG A 193 17.80 -20.67 3.41
C ARG A 193 17.60 -20.66 1.89
N LEU A 194 16.36 -20.64 1.42
CA LEU A 194 16.06 -20.55 -0.02
C LEU A 194 16.67 -19.28 -0.63
N LEU A 195 16.43 -18.13 -0.01
CA LEU A 195 16.93 -16.85 -0.52
C LEU A 195 18.46 -16.78 -0.49
N ALA A 196 19.11 -17.32 0.53
CA ALA A 196 20.57 -17.38 0.62
C ALA A 196 21.21 -18.26 -0.47
N ALA A 197 20.52 -19.32 -0.91
CA ALA A 197 20.98 -20.23 -1.96
C ALA A 197 20.56 -19.79 -3.38
N SER A 198 19.71 -18.77 -3.51
CA SER A 198 19.14 -18.32 -4.78
C SER A 198 20.05 -17.36 -5.53
N THR A 199 19.99 -17.39 -6.86
CA THR A 199 20.66 -16.37 -7.69
C THR A 199 19.89 -15.05 -7.66
N PRO A 200 20.52 -13.92 -8.03
CA PRO A 200 19.81 -12.64 -8.12
C PRO A 200 18.56 -12.67 -9.01
N GLU A 201 18.57 -13.44 -10.10
CA GLU A 201 17.46 -13.59 -11.04
C GLU A 201 16.30 -14.39 -10.43
N ALA A 202 16.61 -15.43 -9.65
CA ALA A 202 15.60 -16.19 -8.92
C ALA A 202 14.93 -15.34 -7.84
N ILE A 203 15.72 -14.54 -7.10
CA ILE A 203 15.18 -13.59 -6.13
C ILE A 203 14.33 -12.51 -6.84
N ASP A 204 14.74 -12.03 -8.02
CA ASP A 204 13.92 -11.08 -8.78
C ASP A 204 12.60 -11.68 -9.25
N THR A 205 12.62 -12.94 -9.66
CA THR A 205 11.40 -13.69 -10.01
C THR A 205 10.44 -13.78 -8.82
N LEU A 206 10.96 -13.96 -7.59
CA LEU A 206 10.13 -13.92 -6.38
C LEU A 206 9.59 -12.52 -6.11
N ARG A 207 10.42 -11.47 -6.14
CA ARG A 207 9.97 -10.07 -5.99
C ARG A 207 8.86 -9.72 -6.97
N ALA A 208 8.98 -10.20 -8.22
CA ALA A 208 8.03 -9.96 -9.30
C ALA A 208 6.61 -10.46 -8.98
N ARG A 209 6.45 -11.41 -8.04
CA ARG A 209 5.16 -11.98 -7.63
C ARG A 209 4.39 -11.17 -6.59
N LEU A 210 5.05 -10.29 -5.83
CA LEU A 210 4.35 -9.48 -4.83
C LEU A 210 3.31 -8.57 -5.51
N CYS A 211 2.11 -8.53 -4.95
CA CYS A 211 1.04 -7.65 -5.38
C CYS A 211 0.83 -6.48 -4.41
N ILE A 212 0.49 -5.32 -4.98
CA ILE A 212 0.08 -4.12 -4.23
C ILE A 212 -1.33 -3.70 -4.67
N GLY A 213 -2.09 -3.09 -3.75
CA GLY A 213 -3.36 -2.46 -4.10
C GLY A 213 -3.13 -1.11 -4.75
N LEU A 214 -3.79 -0.81 -5.85
CA LEU A 214 -3.67 0.45 -6.57
C LEU A 214 -5.03 1.09 -6.75
N HIS A 215 -5.20 2.28 -6.19
CA HIS A 215 -6.28 3.19 -6.56
C HIS A 215 -5.76 4.25 -7.52
N HIS A 216 -6.43 4.39 -8.66
CA HIS A 216 -6.15 5.44 -9.64
C HIS A 216 -7.24 6.51 -9.58
N GLY A 217 -6.85 7.78 -9.38
CA GLY A 217 -7.76 8.90 -9.51
C GLY A 217 -8.88 8.95 -8.46
N VAL A 218 -8.53 8.82 -7.18
CA VAL A 218 -9.44 8.97 -6.04
C VAL A 218 -9.61 10.43 -5.64
N GLU A 219 -10.84 10.80 -5.27
CA GLU A 219 -11.15 12.12 -4.73
C GLU A 219 -10.62 12.24 -3.29
N VAL A 220 -9.89 13.33 -2.99
CA VAL A 220 -9.41 13.62 -1.65
C VAL A 220 -10.55 14.21 -0.82
N THR A 221 -11.34 13.34 -0.18
CA THR A 221 -12.58 13.71 0.53
C THR A 221 -12.37 14.56 1.78
N THR A 222 -11.12 14.71 2.24
CA THR A 222 -10.77 15.64 3.33
C THR A 222 -10.53 17.07 2.87
N ALA A 223 -10.40 17.32 1.56
CA ALA A 223 -10.31 18.66 1.01
C ALA A 223 -11.70 19.33 1.00
N GLU A 224 -11.72 20.64 1.24
CA GLU A 224 -12.93 21.44 1.21
C GLU A 224 -13.27 21.95 -0.19
N GLY A 225 -14.54 22.30 -0.41
CA GLY A 225 -15.01 22.90 -1.64
C GLY A 225 -15.37 21.89 -2.75
N PRO A 226 -15.92 22.40 -3.87
CA PRO A 226 -16.42 21.56 -4.96
C PRO A 226 -15.30 20.97 -5.85
N ASN A 227 -14.11 21.58 -5.84
CA ASN A 227 -12.99 21.21 -6.70
C ASN A 227 -11.92 20.49 -5.88
N ARG A 228 -12.24 19.32 -5.34
CA ARG A 228 -11.30 18.52 -4.55
C ARG A 228 -10.20 17.95 -5.44
N PRO A 229 -8.94 17.91 -4.98
CA PRO A 229 -7.88 17.28 -5.73
C PRO A 229 -8.16 15.79 -5.88
N VAL A 230 -7.63 15.24 -6.97
CA VAL A 230 -7.68 13.82 -7.29
C VAL A 230 -6.26 13.28 -7.26
N VAL A 231 -6.04 12.15 -6.61
CA VAL A 231 -4.71 11.53 -6.44
C VAL A 231 -4.79 10.03 -6.72
N SER A 232 -3.65 9.36 -6.77
CA SER A 232 -3.57 7.90 -6.81
C SER A 232 -2.92 7.39 -5.52
N GLN A 233 -3.25 6.17 -5.08
CA GLN A 233 -2.72 5.56 -3.86
C GLN A 233 -2.22 4.14 -4.14
N ALA A 234 -1.00 3.84 -3.69
CA ALA A 234 -0.39 2.52 -3.75
C ALA A 234 -0.30 1.90 -2.35
N PHE A 235 -1.20 0.97 -2.07
CA PHE A 235 -1.32 0.23 -0.81
C PHE A 235 -0.30 -0.90 -0.78
N CYS A 236 0.77 -0.65 -0.03
CA CYS A 236 1.90 -1.55 0.11
C CYS A 236 1.95 -2.09 1.54
N SER A 237 2.25 -3.38 1.68
CA SER A 237 2.45 -4.00 2.98
C SER A 237 3.92 -4.33 3.21
N ALA A 238 4.33 -4.33 4.47
CA ALA A 238 5.56 -4.94 4.95
C ALA A 238 5.21 -6.11 5.88
N LEU A 239 6.20 -6.90 6.31
CA LEU A 239 5.94 -7.96 7.28
C LEU A 239 5.62 -7.35 8.66
N PRO A 240 4.57 -7.83 9.36
CA PRO A 240 4.09 -7.22 10.60
C PRO A 240 4.88 -7.70 11.84
N MET A 241 6.20 -7.57 11.84
CA MET A 241 7.10 -8.08 12.89
C MET A 241 6.81 -7.53 14.30
N GLY A 242 6.23 -6.34 14.40
CA GLY A 242 5.81 -5.75 15.69
C GLY A 242 4.67 -6.50 16.39
N TYR A 243 4.01 -7.44 15.71
CA TYR A 243 2.90 -8.23 16.23
C TYR A 243 3.30 -9.65 16.65
N TYR A 244 4.61 -9.91 16.77
CA TYR A 244 5.14 -11.16 17.32
C TYR A 244 5.70 -10.90 18.71
N ASP A 245 5.43 -11.82 19.63
CA ASP A 245 6.25 -11.96 20.82
C ASP A 245 7.65 -12.30 20.32
N ARG A 246 8.57 -11.33 20.38
CA ARG A 246 9.91 -11.37 19.76
C ARG A 246 10.53 -12.76 19.97
N ALA A 247 10.45 -13.63 18.96
CA ALA A 247 11.20 -14.87 18.94
C ALA A 247 12.68 -14.49 18.76
N PRO A 248 13.50 -14.55 19.82
CA PRO A 248 14.89 -14.11 19.72
C PRO A 248 15.59 -15.02 18.71
N GLY A 249 16.18 -14.45 17.67
CA GLY A 249 16.94 -15.20 16.65
C GLY A 249 16.18 -15.58 15.37
N ALA A 250 14.89 -15.26 15.23
CA ALA A 250 14.16 -15.52 13.99
C ALA A 250 14.78 -14.76 12.79
N PRO A 251 15.04 -15.43 11.64
CA PRO A 251 15.74 -14.83 10.50
C PRO A 251 14.79 -14.00 9.63
N TRP A 252 14.29 -12.89 10.17
CA TRP A 252 13.34 -12.01 9.51
C TRP A 252 13.89 -11.29 8.28
N GLN A 253 15.16 -10.87 8.36
CA GLN A 253 15.77 -9.96 7.39
C GLN A 253 15.56 -10.39 5.93
N PRO A 254 15.83 -11.65 5.52
CA PRO A 254 15.73 -12.03 4.12
C PRO A 254 14.32 -11.85 3.55
N PHE A 255 13.29 -12.31 4.28
CA PHE A 255 11.92 -12.21 3.80
C PHE A 255 11.39 -10.77 3.88
N ALA A 256 11.69 -10.05 4.97
CA ALA A 256 11.29 -8.65 5.12
C ALA A 256 11.90 -7.78 4.02
N SER A 257 13.18 -7.98 3.70
CA SER A 257 13.86 -7.24 2.62
C SER A 257 13.24 -7.55 1.25
N LEU A 258 12.94 -8.82 0.95
CA LEU A 258 12.27 -9.23 -0.29
C LEU A 258 10.94 -8.49 -0.49
N VAL A 259 10.10 -8.46 0.54
CA VAL A 259 8.79 -7.80 0.51
C VAL A 259 8.94 -6.28 0.37
N LEU A 260 9.83 -5.66 1.14
CA LEU A 260 10.08 -4.21 1.06
C LEU A 260 10.61 -3.80 -0.32
N GLU A 261 11.60 -4.54 -0.86
CA GLU A 261 12.18 -4.28 -2.18
C GLU A 261 11.13 -4.34 -3.28
N ALA A 262 10.27 -5.35 -3.25
CA ALA A 262 9.20 -5.50 -4.21
C ALA A 262 8.14 -4.39 -4.07
N ALA A 263 7.76 -4.01 -2.85
CA ALA A 263 6.78 -2.95 -2.60
C ALA A 263 7.24 -1.57 -3.10
N TYR A 264 8.48 -1.18 -2.84
CA TYR A 264 9.02 0.08 -3.36
C TYR A 264 9.16 0.06 -4.88
N GLU A 265 9.62 -1.06 -5.45
CA GLU A 265 9.71 -1.21 -6.91
C GLU A 265 8.33 -1.10 -7.57
N ALA A 266 7.33 -1.81 -7.04
CA ALA A 266 5.95 -1.77 -7.52
C ALA A 266 5.39 -0.34 -7.48
N THR A 267 5.67 0.40 -6.41
CA THR A 267 5.26 1.80 -6.26
C THR A 267 5.82 2.68 -7.37
N LEU A 268 7.11 2.53 -7.70
CA LEU A 268 7.74 3.33 -8.76
C LEU A 268 7.24 2.96 -10.15
N TRP A 269 7.02 1.68 -10.44
CA TRP A 269 6.38 1.27 -11.71
C TRP A 269 4.93 1.79 -11.79
N ALA A 270 4.18 1.73 -10.69
CA ALA A 270 2.84 2.32 -10.65
C ALA A 270 2.88 3.84 -10.89
N ALA A 271 3.91 4.55 -10.41
CA ALA A 271 4.10 5.99 -10.66
C ALA A 271 4.39 6.30 -12.13
N VAL A 272 5.20 5.47 -12.79
CA VAL A 272 5.43 5.55 -14.24
C VAL A 272 4.11 5.40 -14.99
N GLY A 273 3.33 4.37 -14.65
CA GLY A 273 2.02 4.13 -15.25
C GLY A 273 1.03 5.28 -14.97
N ASN A 274 1.06 5.85 -13.77
CA ASN A 274 0.25 7.01 -13.40
C ASN A 274 0.54 8.20 -14.32
N ALA A 275 1.82 8.52 -14.55
CA ALA A 275 2.23 9.58 -15.45
C ALA A 275 1.85 9.30 -16.92
N GLN A 276 2.00 8.06 -17.38
CA GLN A 276 1.61 7.65 -18.75
C GLN A 276 0.11 7.82 -19.01
N ARG A 277 -0.74 7.70 -17.97
CA ARG A 277 -2.19 7.92 -18.05
C ARG A 277 -2.61 9.38 -17.92
N GLY A 278 -1.66 10.32 -17.89
CA GLY A 278 -1.93 11.76 -17.73
C GLY A 278 -1.99 12.25 -16.27
N GLY A 279 -1.64 11.38 -15.31
CA GLY A 279 -1.41 11.78 -13.93
C GLY A 279 -0.08 12.53 -13.75
N SER A 280 0.21 12.93 -12.52
CA SER A 280 1.47 13.58 -12.18
C SER A 280 2.62 12.57 -12.20
N ARG A 281 3.82 13.10 -12.46
CA ARG A 281 5.11 12.38 -12.33
C ARG A 281 5.58 12.31 -10.87
N VAL A 282 4.88 13.01 -9.97
CA VAL A 282 5.22 13.05 -8.56
C VAL A 282 4.76 11.76 -7.88
N VAL A 283 5.68 11.15 -7.14
CA VAL A 283 5.41 10.01 -6.26
C VAL A 283 5.94 10.31 -4.87
N LEU A 284 5.09 10.10 -3.86
CA LEU A 284 5.44 10.31 -2.46
C LEU A 284 5.74 8.96 -1.82
N LEU A 285 7.00 8.75 -1.42
CA LEU A 285 7.44 7.55 -0.72
C LEU A 285 7.54 7.81 0.78
N THR A 286 7.12 6.84 1.58
CA THR A 286 7.24 6.85 3.03
C THR A 286 8.15 5.71 3.48
N ARG A 287 8.58 5.70 4.73
CA ARG A 287 9.30 4.54 5.31
C ARG A 287 8.31 3.44 5.64
N LEU A 288 8.04 2.59 4.66
CA LEU A 288 7.10 1.48 4.75
C LEU A 288 7.49 0.50 5.87
N GLY A 289 6.57 0.23 6.80
CA GLY A 289 6.73 -0.80 7.82
C GLY A 289 7.59 -0.45 9.04
N GLY A 290 8.20 0.74 9.11
CA GLY A 290 9.09 1.15 10.21
C GLY A 290 8.39 1.59 11.51
N GLY A 291 7.06 1.69 11.49
CA GLY A 291 6.22 2.03 12.65
C GLY A 291 5.73 0.79 13.39
N ALA A 292 4.41 0.60 13.46
CA ALA A 292 3.77 -0.53 14.15
C ALA A 292 4.24 -1.91 13.67
N PHE A 293 4.64 -2.04 12.39
CA PHE A 293 5.13 -3.30 11.85
C PHE A 293 6.57 -3.63 12.25
N GLY A 294 7.33 -2.67 12.81
CA GLY A 294 8.63 -2.93 13.42
C GLY A 294 9.74 -3.38 12.46
N ASN A 295 9.69 -2.96 11.19
CA ASN A 295 10.78 -3.24 10.25
C ASN A 295 12.02 -2.40 10.57
N ASP A 296 13.20 -3.01 10.45
CA ASP A 296 14.46 -2.32 10.68
C ASP A 296 14.67 -1.22 9.64
N ASP A 297 15.02 -0.04 10.14
CA ASP A 297 15.30 1.16 9.39
C ASP A 297 16.29 0.93 8.23
N ALA A 298 17.33 0.12 8.44
CA ALA A 298 18.33 -0.18 7.42
C ALA A 298 17.77 -1.04 6.28
N TRP A 299 16.83 -1.94 6.56
CA TRP A 299 16.20 -2.78 5.52
C TRP A 299 15.27 -1.95 4.64
N ILE A 300 14.48 -1.07 5.28
CA ILE A 300 13.60 -0.12 4.60
C ILE A 300 14.43 0.80 3.71
N ASP A 301 15.50 1.37 4.25
CA ASP A 301 16.34 2.31 3.53
C ASP A 301 17.08 1.62 2.36
N ALA A 302 17.57 0.40 2.54
CA ALA A 302 18.20 -0.37 1.46
C ALA A 302 17.22 -0.71 0.34
N ALA A 303 15.99 -1.12 0.68
CA ALA A 303 14.95 -1.44 -0.29
C ALA A 303 14.50 -0.21 -1.10
N MET A 304 14.32 0.93 -0.43
CA MET A 304 14.00 2.20 -1.08
C MET A 304 15.14 2.63 -2.02
N TRP A 305 16.38 2.52 -1.56
CA TRP A 305 17.56 2.85 -2.38
C TRP A 305 17.66 1.97 -3.63
N ARG A 306 17.41 0.65 -3.50
CA ARG A 306 17.36 -0.28 -4.64
C ARG A 306 16.31 0.17 -5.66
N ALA A 307 15.10 0.49 -5.22
CA ALA A 307 14.02 0.93 -6.11
C ALA A 307 14.37 2.24 -6.83
N LEU A 308 14.94 3.23 -6.12
CA LEU A 308 15.38 4.48 -6.73
C LEU A 308 16.44 4.26 -7.81
N ARG A 309 17.38 3.33 -7.60
CA ARG A 309 18.37 2.95 -8.63
C ARG A 309 17.72 2.37 -9.89
N LEU A 310 16.67 1.56 -9.74
CA LEU A 310 15.91 1.02 -10.88
C LEU A 310 15.16 2.11 -11.66
N ALA A 311 14.79 3.19 -10.99
CA ALA A 311 14.10 4.32 -11.61
C ALA A 311 15.06 5.37 -12.24
N VAL A 312 16.37 5.17 -12.17
CA VAL A 312 17.33 6.03 -12.89
C VAL A 312 17.04 5.96 -14.39
N GLY A 313 16.96 7.12 -15.04
CA GLY A 313 16.55 7.23 -16.44
C GLY A 313 15.03 7.38 -16.65
N LEU A 314 14.24 7.36 -15.58
CA LEU A 314 12.79 7.61 -15.63
C LEU A 314 12.47 9.04 -15.14
N ALA A 315 11.58 9.74 -15.83
CA ALA A 315 11.20 11.12 -15.50
C ALA A 315 10.22 11.20 -14.31
N LEU A 316 10.55 10.54 -13.20
CA LEU A 316 9.80 10.63 -11.95
C LEU A 316 10.33 11.75 -11.05
N ASP A 317 9.43 12.34 -10.27
CA ASP A 317 9.73 13.29 -9.20
C ASP A 317 9.38 12.65 -7.86
N VAL A 318 10.36 12.02 -7.22
CA VAL A 318 10.18 11.31 -5.96
C VAL A 318 10.30 12.28 -4.79
N ARG A 319 9.27 12.32 -3.95
CA ARG A 319 9.26 13.04 -2.67
C ARG A 319 9.36 12.04 -1.53
N LEU A 320 10.49 12.04 -0.84
CA LEU A 320 10.71 11.26 0.37
C LEU A 320 10.03 11.97 1.54
N VAL A 321 8.92 11.39 1.99
CA VAL A 321 8.06 11.96 3.04
C VAL A 321 8.63 11.62 4.41
N SER A 322 8.76 12.65 5.25
CA SER A 322 9.03 12.48 6.68
C SER A 322 8.03 13.30 7.49
N TYR A 323 7.43 12.70 8.52
CA TYR A 323 6.54 13.45 9.41
C TYR A 323 7.33 14.45 10.28
N SER A 324 8.44 13.97 10.84
CA SER A 324 9.39 14.75 11.63
C SER A 324 10.57 15.25 10.77
N ALA A 325 11.57 15.86 11.41
CA ALA A 325 12.78 16.24 10.70
C ALA A 325 13.41 14.99 10.04
N PRO A 326 13.72 15.04 8.73
CA PRO A 326 14.23 13.88 8.03
C PRO A 326 15.58 13.45 8.59
N GLY A 327 15.72 12.16 8.87
CA GLY A 327 16.95 11.53 9.33
C GLY A 327 18.07 11.58 8.28
N GLU A 328 19.29 11.27 8.70
CA GLU A 328 20.48 11.35 7.84
C GLU A 328 20.37 10.45 6.60
N ALA A 329 19.83 9.23 6.75
CA ALA A 329 19.67 8.30 5.63
C ALA A 329 18.85 8.91 4.48
N LEU A 330 17.67 9.46 4.77
CA LEU A 330 16.82 10.11 3.76
C LEU A 330 17.48 11.34 3.12
N ARG A 331 18.25 12.13 3.90
CA ARG A 331 19.04 13.26 3.35
C ARG A 331 20.10 12.79 2.39
N ARG A 332 20.85 11.74 2.75
CA ARG A 332 21.85 11.12 1.87
C ARG A 332 21.21 10.57 0.60
N MET A 333 20.00 9.98 0.69
CA MET A 333 19.27 9.54 -0.50
C MET A 333 18.94 10.70 -1.43
N ALA A 334 18.30 11.77 -0.92
CA ALA A 334 17.94 12.92 -1.75
C ALA A 334 19.17 13.51 -2.47
N GLN A 335 20.27 13.70 -1.75
CA GLN A 335 21.52 14.23 -2.31
C GLN A 335 22.15 13.33 -3.38
N ALA A 336 22.00 12.01 -3.29
CA ALA A 336 22.62 11.08 -4.22
C ALA A 336 21.98 11.06 -5.61
N PHE A 337 20.78 11.65 -5.76
CA PHE A 337 20.03 11.72 -7.03
C PHE A 337 19.74 13.17 -7.47
N ASP A 338 20.35 14.15 -6.82
CA ASP A 338 20.29 15.58 -7.22
C ASP A 338 20.95 15.86 -8.58
#